data_AF-A0A919P0T3-F1
#
_entry.id   AF-A0A919P0T3-F1
#
_cell.length_a   1.000
_cell.length_b   1.000
_cell.length_c   1.000
_cell.angle_alpha   90.00
_cell.angle_beta   90.00
_cell.angle_gamma   90.00
#
_symmetry.space_group_name_H-M   'P 1'
#
loop_
_entity.id
_entity.type
_entity.pdbx_description
1 polymer ?
#
loop_
_entity_poly.entity_id
_entity_poly.type
_entity_poly.pdbx_seq_one_letter_code
_entity_poly.pdbx_strand_id
1 'polypeptide(L)'
;MDEEAPTLRLMRADLATLETTDSAQARALRRVLGWAEYAEFKEGSPYPEGRVRSLLDLAVRRFTDEANACTGAGDTEGADAHRRSAAALAQYF
;
A
#
# COMPACT_ATOMS: atom_id res chain seq x y z
N MET A 1 -16.94 3.50 19.78
CA MET A 1 -15.66 2.76 19.69
C MET A 1 -15.03 3.19 18.39
N ASP A 2 -13.80 3.67 18.43
CA ASP A 2 -13.04 3.93 17.21
C ASP A 2 -12.55 2.58 16.69
N GLU A 3 -13.34 2.00 15.79
CA GLU A 3 -12.96 0.75 15.13
C GLU A 3 -11.92 1.05 14.04
N GLU A 4 -10.88 0.22 13.98
CA GLU A 4 -9.95 0.18 12.86
C GLU A 4 -10.72 0.15 11.53
N ALA A 5 -10.26 0.94 10.54
CA ALA A 5 -10.81 0.93 9.21
C ALA A 5 -10.85 -0.50 8.61
N PRO A 6 -12.02 -0.97 8.10
CA PRO A 6 -12.16 -2.30 7.52
C PRO A 6 -11.10 -2.62 6.46
N THR A 7 -10.70 -1.64 5.67
CA THR A 7 -9.69 -1.81 4.64
C THR A 7 -8.30 -2.09 5.23
N LEU A 8 -7.90 -1.42 6.32
CA LEU A 8 -6.63 -1.74 7.00
C LEU A 8 -6.64 -3.14 7.60
N ARG A 9 -7.78 -3.56 8.16
CA ARG A 9 -7.95 -4.90 8.71
C ARG A 9 -7.77 -5.98 7.64
N LEU A 10 -8.39 -5.79 6.47
CA LEU A 10 -8.25 -6.70 5.33
C LEU A 10 -6.80 -6.75 4.84
N MET A 11 -6.16 -5.59 4.68
CA MET A 11 -4.75 -5.51 4.27
C MET A 11 -3.80 -6.23 5.25
N ARG A 12 -4.05 -6.13 6.56
CA ARG A 12 -3.29 -6.87 7.58
C ARG A 12 -3.51 -8.38 7.47
N ALA A 13 -4.76 -8.81 7.27
CA ALA A 13 -5.07 -10.22 7.05
C ALA A 13 -4.37 -10.76 5.80
N ASP A 14 -4.43 -10.04 4.68
CA ASP A 14 -3.76 -10.41 3.44
C ASP A 14 -2.23 -10.45 3.63
N LEU A 15 -1.66 -9.45 4.31
CA LEU A 15 -0.22 -9.44 4.60
C LEU A 15 0.21 -10.67 5.44
N ALA A 16 -0.59 -11.06 6.43
CA ALA A 16 -0.32 -12.25 7.23
C ALA A 16 -0.28 -13.53 6.38
N THR A 17 -1.09 -13.63 5.33
CA THR A 17 -1.02 -14.76 4.37
C THR A 17 0.24 -14.74 3.50
N LEU A 18 0.86 -13.56 3.36
CA LEU A 18 2.00 -13.31 2.48
C LEU A 18 3.35 -13.28 3.22
N GLU A 19 3.39 -13.39 4.55
CA GLU A 19 4.60 -13.14 5.37
C GLU A 19 5.83 -13.97 4.98
N THR A 20 5.64 -15.11 4.34
CA THR A 20 6.72 -15.98 3.84
C THR A 20 7.26 -15.57 2.47
N THR A 21 6.67 -14.56 1.82
CA THR A 21 7.01 -14.10 0.47
C THR A 21 7.57 -12.67 0.48
N ASP A 22 8.71 -12.44 -0.16
CA ASP A 22 9.16 -11.08 -0.53
C ASP A 22 8.53 -10.67 -1.87
N SER A 23 7.20 -10.66 -1.89
CA SER A 23 6.42 -10.31 -3.07
C SER A 23 6.21 -8.80 -3.20
N ALA A 24 6.00 -8.32 -4.43
CA ALA A 24 5.64 -6.93 -4.69
C ALA A 24 4.35 -6.51 -3.94
N GLN A 25 3.42 -7.45 -3.75
CA GLN A 25 2.21 -7.27 -2.96
C GLN A 25 2.54 -7.09 -1.48
N ALA A 26 3.32 -7.99 -0.86
CA ALA A 26 3.71 -7.86 0.55
C ALA A 26 4.43 -6.54 0.83
N ARG A 27 5.34 -6.10 -0.06
CA ARG A 27 6.01 -4.80 0.06
C ARG A 27 5.06 -3.62 -0.06
N ALA A 28 4.10 -3.68 -0.97
CA ALA A 28 3.10 -2.62 -1.14
C ALA A 28 2.19 -2.50 0.10
N LEU A 29 1.70 -3.63 0.62
CA LEU A 29 0.87 -3.68 1.82
C LEU A 29 1.61 -3.11 3.04
N ARG A 30 2.85 -3.57 3.30
CA ARG A 30 3.68 -3.06 4.40
C ARG A 30 3.87 -1.55 4.33
N ARG A 31 4.01 -0.99 3.12
CA ARG A 31 4.22 0.46 2.93
C ARG A 31 2.98 1.27 3.30
N VAL A 32 1.80 0.85 2.85
CA VAL A 32 0.54 1.54 3.19
C VAL A 32 0.20 1.38 4.66
N LEU A 33 0.34 0.17 5.22
CA LEU A 33 0.13 -0.09 6.64
C LEU A 33 1.05 0.77 7.52
N GLY A 34 2.34 0.86 7.16
CA GLY A 34 3.28 1.72 7.89
C GLY A 34 2.93 3.21 7.82
N TRP A 35 2.40 3.70 6.69
CA TRP A 35 1.92 5.08 6.59
C TRP A 35 0.67 5.32 7.45
N ALA A 36 -0.27 4.37 7.45
CA ALA A 36 -1.46 4.45 8.29
C ALA A 36 -1.08 4.44 9.79
N GLU A 37 -0.24 3.51 10.22
CA GLU A 37 0.25 3.42 11.60
C GLU A 37 0.97 4.69 12.06
N TYR A 38 1.79 5.28 11.18
CA TYR A 38 2.44 6.55 11.47
C TYR A 38 1.43 7.70 11.63
N ALA A 39 0.40 7.75 10.78
CA ALA A 39 -0.65 8.75 10.88
C ALA A 39 -1.47 8.58 12.16
N GLU A 40 -1.86 7.35 12.50
CA GLU A 40 -2.56 7.03 13.75
C GLU A 40 -1.74 7.42 14.98
N PHE A 41 -0.44 7.12 14.97
CA PHE A 41 0.47 7.53 16.04
C PHE A 41 0.54 9.06 16.18
N LYS A 42 0.56 9.79 15.06
CA LYS A 42 0.63 11.26 15.06
C LYS A 42 -0.67 11.93 15.50
N GLU A 43 -1.81 11.35 15.14
CA GLU A 43 -3.13 11.93 15.39
C GLU A 43 -3.75 11.46 16.71
N GLY A 44 -3.30 10.33 17.26
CA GLY A 44 -3.82 9.75 18.49
C GLY A 44 -5.20 9.09 18.32
N SER A 45 -5.61 8.82 17.07
CA SER A 45 -6.88 8.18 16.73
C SER A 45 -6.72 7.24 15.54
N PRO A 46 -7.50 6.14 15.46
CA PRO A 46 -7.51 5.27 14.29
C PRO A 46 -7.78 6.02 12.99
N TYR A 47 -7.15 5.59 11.90
CA TYR A 47 -7.27 6.28 10.62
C TYR A 47 -8.63 5.95 10.01
N PRO A 48 -9.53 6.93 9.76
CA PRO A 48 -10.86 6.65 9.26
C PRO A 48 -10.83 6.06 7.84
N GLU A 49 -11.78 5.19 7.53
CA GLU A 49 -11.87 4.46 6.24
C GLU A 49 -11.72 5.37 5.01
N GLY A 50 -12.36 6.55 5.00
CA GLY A 50 -12.22 7.50 3.88
C GLY A 50 -10.79 8.02 3.67
N ARG A 51 -10.02 8.18 4.75
CA ARG A 51 -8.60 8.56 4.65
C ARG A 51 -7.72 7.38 4.26
N VAL A 52 -8.06 6.16 4.67
CA VAL A 52 -7.39 4.94 4.19
C VAL A 52 -7.54 4.78 2.68
N ARG A 53 -8.75 5.01 2.14
CA ARG A 53 -8.98 5.00 0.68
C ARG A 53 -8.17 6.08 -0.04
N SER A 54 -8.08 7.27 0.54
CA SER A 54 -7.25 8.37 0.00
C SER A 54 -5.76 8.01 0.01
N LEU A 55 -5.30 7.35 1.08
CA LEU A 55 -3.93 6.87 1.21
C LEU A 55 -3.62 5.76 0.19
N LEU A 56 -4.56 4.86 -0.06
CA LEU A 56 -4.45 3.82 -1.09
C LEU A 56 -4.37 4.42 -2.50
N ASP A 57 -5.24 5.38 -2.84
CA ASP A 57 -5.19 6.08 -4.14
C ASP A 57 -3.84 6.78 -4.33
N LEU A 58 -3.36 7.48 -3.31
CA LEU A 58 -2.04 8.10 -3.32
C LEU A 58 -0.91 7.07 -3.52
N ALA A 59 -0.98 5.93 -2.83
CA ALA A 59 0.02 4.87 -2.95
C ALA A 59 0.06 4.27 -4.36
N VAL A 60 -1.11 3.99 -4.96
CA VAL A 60 -1.22 3.45 -6.32
C VAL A 60 -0.66 4.42 -7.35
N ARG A 61 -0.99 5.72 -7.24
CA ARG A 61 -0.42 6.76 -8.12
C ARG A 61 1.10 6.82 -7.97
N ARG A 62 1.59 6.84 -6.74
CA ARG A 62 3.04 6.89 -6.48
C ARG A 62 3.78 5.69 -7.06
N PHE A 63 3.27 4.47 -6.90
CA PHE A 63 3.88 3.29 -7.50
C PHE A 63 3.82 3.33 -9.04
N THR A 64 2.77 3.90 -9.60
CA THR A 64 2.67 4.10 -11.06
C THR A 64 3.71 5.11 -11.55
N ASP A 65 3.90 6.21 -10.83
CA ASP A 65 4.93 7.21 -11.13
C ASP A 65 6.34 6.63 -10.98
N GLU A 66 6.60 5.87 -9.92
CA GLU A 66 7.88 5.15 -9.70
C GLU A 66 8.13 4.13 -10.84
N ALA A 67 7.10 3.41 -11.32
CA ALA A 67 7.23 2.51 -12.46
C ALA A 67 7.59 3.24 -13.76
N ASN A 68 6.99 4.41 -13.99
CA ASN A 68 7.30 5.25 -15.16
C ASN A 68 8.73 5.79 -15.08
N ALA A 69 9.18 6.21 -13.89
CA ALA A 69 10.56 6.65 -13.66
C ALA A 69 11.58 5.54 -13.94
N CYS A 70 11.35 4.32 -13.42
CA CYS A 70 12.19 3.15 -13.72
C CYS A 70 12.22 2.84 -15.23
N THR A 71 11.07 2.93 -15.90
CA THR A 71 10.98 2.73 -17.37
C THR A 71 11.86 3.75 -18.11
N GLY A 72 11.78 5.03 -17.73
CA GLY A 72 12.60 6.10 -18.31
C GLY A 72 14.11 5.91 -18.04
N ALA A 73 14.47 5.25 -16.95
CA ALA A 73 15.84 4.92 -16.59
C ALA A 73 16.36 3.61 -17.23
N GLY A 74 15.51 2.87 -17.96
CA GLY A 74 15.85 1.55 -18.50
C GLY A 74 15.84 0.41 -17.47
N ASP A 75 15.38 0.68 -16.25
CA ASP A 75 15.19 -0.31 -15.19
C ASP A 75 13.85 -1.05 -15.36
N THR A 76 13.86 -2.05 -16.24
CA THR A 76 12.67 -2.84 -16.56
C THR A 76 12.16 -3.67 -15.38
N GLU A 77 13.07 -4.24 -14.59
CA GLU A 77 12.71 -5.05 -13.42
C GLU A 77 12.08 -4.19 -12.32
N GLY A 78 12.67 -3.03 -12.00
CA GLY A 78 12.10 -2.08 -11.06
C GLY A 78 10.75 -1.56 -11.53
N ALA A 79 10.60 -1.25 -12.82
CA ALA A 79 9.32 -0.82 -13.39
C ALA A 79 8.23 -1.88 -13.19
N ASP A 80 8.53 -3.15 -13.47
CA ASP A 80 7.59 -4.25 -13.28
C ASP A 80 7.27 -4.52 -11.80
N ALA A 81 8.26 -4.39 -10.92
CA ALA A 81 8.05 -4.49 -9.48
C ALA A 81 7.05 -3.43 -9.00
N HIS A 82 7.23 -2.17 -9.40
CA HIS A 82 6.34 -1.07 -9.06
C HIS A 82 4.93 -1.22 -9.67
N ARG A 83 4.81 -1.69 -10.91
CA ARG A 83 3.50 -2.00 -11.53
C ARG A 83 2.74 -3.08 -10.76
N ARG A 84 3.42 -4.16 -10.36
CA ARG A 84 2.81 -5.22 -9.54
C ARG A 84 2.39 -4.69 -8.17
N SER A 85 3.18 -3.82 -7.55
CA SER A 85 2.81 -3.16 -6.29
C SER A 85 1.59 -2.25 -6.45
N ALA A 86 1.48 -1.48 -7.54
CA ALA A 86 0.31 -0.67 -7.82
C ALA A 86 -0.95 -1.54 -8.04
N ALA A 87 -0.84 -2.60 -8.85
CA ALA A 87 -1.94 -3.53 -9.10
C ALA A 87 -2.40 -4.25 -7.82
N ALA A 88 -1.46 -4.63 -6.97
CA ALA A 88 -1.74 -5.24 -5.67
C ALA A 88 -2.52 -4.33 -4.72
N LEU A 89 -2.33 -3.01 -4.78
CA LEU A 89 -3.11 -2.06 -3.98
C LEU A 89 -4.43 -1.68 -4.64
N ALA A 90 -4.51 -1.74 -5.97
CA ALA A 90 -5.73 -1.41 -6.70
C ALA A 90 -6.89 -2.38 -6.44
N GLN A 91 -6.61 -3.58 -5.92
CA GLN A 91 -7.65 -4.57 -5.57
C GLN A 91 -8.53 -4.15 -4.38
N TYR A 92 -8.16 -3.09 -3.65
CA TYR A 92 -8.91 -2.57 -2.51
C TYR A 92 -9.87 -1.41 -2.88
N PHE A 93 -10.11 -1.18 -4.18
CA PHE A 93 -11.07 -0.18 -4.69
C PHE A 93 -12.38 -0.81 -5.21
#